data_AF-A0A6J0UVK9-F1
#
_entry.id   AF-A0A6J0UVK9-F1
#
_cell.length_a   1.000
_cell.length_b   1.000
_cell.length_c   1.000
_cell.angle_alpha   90.00
_cell.angle_beta   90.00
_cell.angle_gamma   90.00
#
_symmetry.space_group_name_H-M   'P 1'
#
loop_
_entity.id
_entity.type
_entity.pdbx_description
1 polymer ?
#
loop_
_entity_poly.entity_id
_entity_poly.type
_entity_poly.pdbx_seq_one_letter_code
_entity_poly.pdbx_strand_id
1 'polypeptide(L)'
;PPCALELGAQQERWLQFQKRQRVSCEEAAKLLLDTFEYQGLVKHTGGCHCGAVRFEVWASDVVHVFDCNCSICVKKQNRHFIVPASHFKLLKGADNLATYTFNTHCAKHTFCKTCGVQSFYTPRSNPDGYGIAPHCLDEGTVNKVTVEAINGKEWEKAVKAHPTIRAMSNP
;
A
#
# COMPACT_ATOMS: atom_id res chain seq x y z
N PRO A 1 -26.78 17.63 28.97
CA PRO A 1 -27.08 16.45 28.12
C PRO A 1 -26.52 16.66 26.69
N PRO A 2 -25.80 15.70 26.10
CA PRO A 2 -25.49 15.80 24.68
C PRO A 2 -26.83 15.79 23.93
N CYS A 3 -27.04 16.82 23.12
CA CYS A 3 -28.22 16.96 22.26
C CYS A 3 -28.34 15.71 21.40
N ALA A 4 -29.48 15.01 21.45
CA ALA A 4 -29.75 13.90 20.55
C ALA A 4 -29.77 14.46 19.12
N LEU A 5 -28.81 14.04 18.30
CA LEU A 5 -28.66 14.51 16.94
C LEU A 5 -29.81 13.93 16.10
N GLU A 6 -30.82 14.73 15.76
CA GLU A 6 -31.91 14.29 14.88
C GLU A 6 -31.43 14.22 13.43
N LEU A 7 -31.26 13.01 12.93
CA LEU A 7 -30.71 12.73 11.59
C LEU A 7 -31.78 12.73 10.48
N GLY A 8 -33.08 12.70 10.81
CA GLY A 8 -34.18 12.71 9.83
C GLY A 8 -33.99 11.70 8.69
N ALA A 9 -34.18 12.13 7.44
CA ALA A 9 -34.00 11.30 6.23
C ALA A 9 -32.57 10.72 6.06
N GLN A 10 -31.57 11.25 6.78
CA GLN A 10 -30.21 10.70 6.75
C GLN A 10 -30.14 9.34 7.47
N GLN A 11 -30.99 9.11 8.49
CA GLN A 11 -31.02 7.86 9.23
C GLN A 11 -31.42 6.67 8.34
N GLU A 12 -32.42 6.85 7.49
CA GLU A 12 -32.86 5.79 6.57
C GLU A 12 -31.77 5.48 5.53
N ARG A 13 -31.14 6.51 4.95
CA ARG A 13 -30.01 6.32 4.02
C ARG A 13 -28.84 5.59 4.67
N TRP A 14 -28.55 5.91 5.93
CA TRP A 14 -27.51 5.23 6.70
C TRP A 14 -27.84 3.74 6.90
N LEU A 15 -29.04 3.42 7.36
CA LEU A 15 -29.47 2.02 7.54
C LEU A 15 -29.44 1.23 6.22
N GLN A 16 -29.82 1.85 5.11
CA GLN A 16 -29.72 1.25 3.77
C GLN A 16 -28.27 1.01 3.35
N PHE A 17 -27.38 1.97 3.62
CA PHE A 17 -25.94 1.82 3.37
C PHE A 17 -25.37 0.63 4.15
N GLN A 18 -25.64 0.53 5.44
CA GLN A 18 -25.18 -0.57 6.29
C GLN A 18 -25.67 -1.93 5.80
N LYS A 19 -26.96 -2.03 5.44
CA LYS A 19 -27.54 -3.26 4.88
C LYS A 19 -26.89 -3.64 3.55
N ARG A 20 -26.69 -2.68 2.65
CA ARG A 20 -26.07 -2.92 1.33
C ARG A 20 -24.63 -3.40 1.44
N GLN A 21 -23.87 -2.79 2.35
CA GLN A 21 -22.46 -3.15 2.58
C GLN A 21 -22.28 -4.33 3.54
N ARG A 22 -23.35 -4.77 4.22
CA ARG A 22 -23.34 -5.85 5.23
C ARG A 22 -22.36 -5.57 6.38
N VAL A 23 -22.41 -4.35 6.91
CA VAL A 23 -21.49 -3.86 7.96
C VAL A 23 -22.23 -3.35 9.18
N SER A 24 -21.58 -3.43 10.34
CA SER A 24 -22.01 -2.80 11.59
C SER A 24 -21.97 -1.26 11.51
N CYS A 25 -22.48 -0.58 12.55
CA CYS A 25 -22.36 0.89 12.67
C CYS A 25 -20.90 1.35 12.70
N GLU A 26 -20.05 0.66 13.45
CA GLU A 26 -18.65 1.02 13.60
C GLU A 26 -17.87 0.83 12.30
N GLU A 27 -18.09 -0.28 11.60
CA GLU A 27 -17.47 -0.55 10.29
C GLU A 27 -17.97 0.43 9.23
N ALA A 28 -19.26 0.77 9.24
CA ALA A 28 -19.82 1.80 8.36
C ALA A 28 -19.19 3.17 8.62
N ALA A 29 -18.99 3.53 9.90
CA ALA A 29 -18.33 4.79 10.26
C ALA A 29 -16.87 4.79 9.82
N LYS A 30 -16.17 3.67 9.99
CA LYS A 30 -14.80 3.49 9.49
C LYS A 30 -14.75 3.65 7.97
N LEU A 31 -15.66 3.03 7.21
CA LEU A 31 -15.71 3.19 5.76
C LEU A 31 -15.92 4.65 5.34
N LEU A 32 -16.77 5.40 6.05
CA LEU A 32 -16.95 6.83 5.77
C LEU A 32 -15.69 7.64 6.08
N LEU A 33 -15.03 7.37 7.20
CA LEU A 33 -13.77 8.02 7.58
C LEU A 33 -12.67 7.70 6.55
N ASP A 34 -12.51 6.43 6.17
CA ASP A 34 -11.57 5.99 5.14
C ASP A 34 -11.87 6.68 3.79
N THR A 35 -13.15 6.85 3.42
CA THR A 35 -13.53 7.54 2.18
C THR A 35 -13.17 9.03 2.22
N PHE A 36 -13.24 9.65 3.39
CA PHE A 36 -12.84 11.04 3.58
C PHE A 36 -11.32 11.22 3.62
N GLU A 37 -10.61 10.30 4.28
CA GLU A 37 -9.16 10.34 4.45
C GLU A 37 -8.41 9.97 3.16
N TYR A 38 -8.95 9.03 2.37
CA TYR A 38 -8.31 8.48 1.18
C TYR A 38 -9.13 8.74 -0.09
N GLN A 39 -9.53 10.00 -0.31
CA GLN A 39 -10.35 10.39 -1.45
C GLN A 39 -9.74 9.95 -2.79
N GLY A 40 -10.54 9.25 -3.61
CA GLY A 40 -10.12 8.78 -4.93
C GLY A 40 -9.25 7.53 -4.92
N LEU A 41 -9.00 6.93 -3.75
CA LEU A 41 -8.26 5.67 -3.59
C LEU A 41 -9.22 4.52 -3.26
N VAL A 42 -8.76 3.30 -3.53
CA VAL A 42 -9.41 2.08 -3.09
C VAL A 42 -8.53 1.37 -2.07
N LYS A 43 -9.18 0.63 -1.17
CA LYS A 43 -8.47 -0.20 -0.19
C LYS A 43 -8.13 -1.55 -0.83
N HIS A 44 -6.84 -1.83 -0.94
CA HIS A 44 -6.31 -3.15 -1.27
C HIS A 44 -5.92 -3.88 0.01
N THR A 45 -6.06 -5.21 0.00
CA THR A 45 -5.48 -6.09 1.01
C THR A 45 -4.37 -6.92 0.38
N GLY A 46 -3.44 -7.39 1.20
CA GLY A 46 -2.38 -8.26 0.71
C GLY A 46 -1.57 -8.89 1.82
N GLY A 47 -0.53 -9.61 1.44
CA GLY A 47 0.34 -10.27 2.39
C GLY A 47 1.43 -11.13 1.76
N CYS A 48 2.16 -11.83 2.62
CA CYS A 48 3.08 -12.85 2.16
C CYS A 48 2.34 -14.15 1.80
N HIS A 49 3.00 -15.05 1.07
CA HIS A 49 2.42 -16.32 0.61
C HIS A 49 1.81 -17.18 1.73
N CYS A 50 2.49 -17.31 2.87
CA CYS A 50 2.00 -18.14 3.98
C CYS A 50 0.92 -17.46 4.85
N GLY A 51 0.54 -16.20 4.55
CA GLY A 51 -0.46 -15.45 5.31
C GLY A 51 -0.02 -15.01 6.72
N ALA A 52 1.23 -15.26 7.11
CA ALA A 52 1.75 -14.84 8.41
C ALA A 52 1.90 -13.31 8.51
N VAL A 53 2.15 -12.64 7.38
CA VAL A 53 2.22 -11.18 7.23
C VAL A 53 1.03 -10.73 6.39
N ARG A 54 0.23 -9.81 6.92
CA ARG A 54 -0.97 -9.27 6.25
C ARG A 54 -1.02 -7.75 6.41
N PHE A 55 -1.48 -7.04 5.38
CA PHE A 55 -1.60 -5.59 5.38
C PHE A 55 -2.84 -5.11 4.61
N GLU A 56 -3.20 -3.86 4.85
CA GLU A 56 -4.10 -3.04 4.05
C GLU A 56 -3.31 -1.86 3.48
N VAL A 57 -3.65 -1.44 2.26
CA VAL A 57 -3.06 -0.27 1.61
C VAL A 57 -4.10 0.48 0.78
N TRP A 58 -4.10 1.80 0.86
CA TRP A 58 -4.95 2.67 0.05
C TRP A 58 -4.17 3.22 -1.14
N ALA A 59 -4.60 2.86 -2.35
CA ALA A 59 -3.95 3.27 -3.60
C ALA A 59 -4.97 3.36 -4.74
N SER A 60 -4.54 3.83 -5.92
CA SER A 60 -5.38 3.79 -7.11
C SER A 60 -5.62 2.35 -7.56
N ASP A 61 -6.82 2.06 -8.07
CA ASP A 61 -7.14 0.81 -8.76
C ASP A 61 -6.39 0.66 -10.10
N VAL A 62 -5.81 1.75 -10.61
CA VAL A 62 -4.83 1.78 -11.69
C VAL A 62 -3.43 1.92 -11.09
N VAL A 63 -2.76 0.79 -10.88
CA VAL A 63 -1.50 0.74 -10.16
C VAL A 63 -0.32 1.00 -11.09
N HIS A 64 0.46 2.04 -10.80
CA HIS A 64 1.70 2.37 -11.53
C HIS A 64 2.91 1.70 -10.88
N VAL A 65 3.45 0.69 -11.55
CA VAL A 65 4.49 -0.20 -11.05
C VAL A 65 5.85 0.16 -11.65
N PHE A 66 6.86 0.30 -10.80
CA PHE A 66 8.24 0.47 -11.20
C PHE A 66 8.96 -0.88 -11.29
N ASP A 67 9.62 -1.13 -12.42
CA ASP A 67 10.45 -2.31 -12.67
C ASP A 67 11.93 -1.91 -12.73
N CYS A 68 12.65 -2.11 -11.62
CA CYS A 68 14.02 -1.64 -11.44
C CYS A 68 15.06 -2.73 -11.75
N ASN A 69 16.07 -2.38 -12.54
CA ASN A 69 17.11 -3.33 -12.98
C ASN A 69 18.38 -3.36 -12.09
N CYS A 70 18.37 -2.80 -10.88
CA CYS A 70 19.53 -2.87 -9.97
C CYS A 70 19.77 -4.30 -9.49
N SER A 71 20.97 -4.59 -8.98
CA SER A 71 21.42 -5.95 -8.67
C SER A 71 20.49 -6.73 -7.73
N ILE A 72 19.93 -6.07 -6.70
CA ILE A 72 18.97 -6.71 -5.78
C ILE A 72 17.58 -6.85 -6.40
N CYS A 73 17.10 -5.85 -7.13
CA CYS A 73 15.76 -5.85 -7.70
C CYS A 73 15.62 -6.90 -8.79
N VAL A 74 16.65 -7.11 -9.63
CA VAL A 74 16.69 -8.19 -10.61
C VAL A 74 16.60 -9.56 -9.93
N LYS A 75 17.39 -9.78 -8.87
CA LYS A 75 17.39 -11.08 -8.15
C LYS A 75 16.06 -11.36 -7.45
N LYS A 76 15.38 -10.33 -6.95
CA LYS A 76 14.08 -10.44 -6.28
C LYS A 76 12.88 -10.37 -7.22
N GLN A 77 13.08 -10.01 -8.48
CA GLN A 77 12.01 -9.54 -9.38
C GLN A 77 11.13 -8.46 -8.70
N ASN A 78 11.78 -7.47 -8.08
CA ASN A 78 11.13 -6.48 -7.23
C ASN A 78 10.40 -5.38 -8.02
N ARG A 79 9.26 -5.76 -8.61
CA ARG A 79 8.26 -4.83 -9.16
C ARG A 79 7.42 -4.28 -8.03
N HIS A 80 7.24 -2.97 -7.97
CA HIS A 80 6.49 -2.34 -6.89
C HIS A 80 5.86 -1.01 -7.30
N PHE A 81 4.73 -0.67 -6.70
CA PHE A 81 4.19 0.70 -6.68
C PHE A 81 4.47 1.32 -5.32
N ILE A 82 4.42 2.65 -5.22
CA ILE A 82 4.79 3.37 -4.00
C ILE A 82 3.56 4.07 -3.44
N VAL A 83 3.41 4.02 -2.13
CA VAL A 83 2.40 4.77 -1.36
C VAL A 83 3.05 5.51 -0.19
N PRO A 84 2.46 6.64 0.28
CA PRO A 84 2.80 7.25 1.55
C PRO A 84 2.63 6.27 2.72
N ALA A 85 3.42 6.43 3.80
CA ALA A 85 3.26 5.59 4.98
C ALA A 85 1.87 5.72 5.63
N SER A 86 1.21 6.88 5.53
CA SER A 86 -0.17 7.11 5.99
C SER A 86 -1.22 6.26 5.28
N HIS A 87 -0.90 5.74 4.08
CA HIS A 87 -1.80 4.91 3.29
C HIS A 87 -1.54 3.41 3.49
N PHE A 88 -0.64 3.03 4.41
CA PHE A 88 -0.29 1.63 4.63
C PHE A 88 -0.56 1.24 6.09
N LYS A 89 -1.16 0.07 6.28
CA LYS A 89 -1.37 -0.50 7.60
C LYS A 89 -0.98 -1.97 7.64
N LEU A 90 0.00 -2.29 8.49
CA LEU A 90 0.30 -3.68 8.82
C LEU A 90 -0.77 -4.23 9.76
N LEU A 91 -1.43 -5.31 9.35
CA LEU A 91 -2.49 -5.96 10.14
C LEU A 91 -1.97 -7.11 10.99
N LYS A 92 -0.97 -7.85 10.50
CA LYS A 92 -0.42 -9.04 11.17
C LYS A 92 1.03 -9.27 10.80
N GLY A 93 1.79 -9.88 11.73
CA GLY A 93 3.08 -10.50 11.45
C GLY A 93 4.28 -9.58 11.61
N ALA A 94 4.17 -8.50 12.40
CA ALA A 94 5.26 -7.58 12.68
C ALA A 94 6.50 -8.30 13.25
N ASP A 95 6.26 -9.26 14.14
CA ASP A 95 7.24 -10.17 14.73
C ASP A 95 7.79 -11.21 13.75
N ASN A 96 7.11 -11.44 12.62
CA ASN A 96 7.52 -12.41 11.59
C ASN A 96 8.21 -11.77 10.38
N LEU A 97 8.58 -10.49 10.47
CA LEU A 97 9.36 -9.78 9.46
C LEU A 97 10.86 -9.86 9.77
N ALA A 98 11.66 -9.89 8.71
CA ALA A 98 13.10 -9.62 8.74
C ALA A 98 13.43 -8.54 7.72
N THR A 99 14.50 -7.80 7.97
CA THR A 99 14.92 -6.67 7.14
C THR A 99 16.36 -6.84 6.70
N TYR A 100 16.60 -6.71 5.40
CA TYR A 100 17.94 -6.64 4.83
C TYR A 100 18.22 -5.22 4.32
N THR A 101 19.38 -4.66 4.67
CA THR A 101 19.86 -3.37 4.19
C THR A 101 21.29 -3.51 3.67
N PHE A 102 21.66 -2.71 2.67
CA PHE A 102 23.00 -2.68 2.11
C PHE A 102 23.28 -1.33 1.44
N ASN A 103 24.52 -1.12 0.98
CA ASN A 103 24.98 0.10 0.32
C ASN A 103 24.72 1.35 1.19
N THR A 104 23.72 2.18 0.86
CA THR A 104 23.42 3.38 1.67
C THR A 104 22.61 3.09 2.92
N HIS A 105 22.14 1.84 3.10
CA HIS A 105 21.25 1.41 4.19
C HIS A 105 19.90 2.15 4.28
N CYS A 106 19.57 3.00 3.29
CA CYS A 106 18.30 3.72 3.24
C CYS A 106 17.13 2.80 2.88
N ALA A 107 17.32 1.94 1.87
CA ALA A 107 16.31 0.94 1.53
C ALA A 107 16.25 -0.15 2.60
N LYS A 108 15.05 -0.43 3.09
CA LYS A 108 14.77 -1.52 4.04
C LYS A 108 14.02 -2.61 3.32
N HIS A 109 14.74 -3.64 2.88
CA HIS A 109 14.15 -4.78 2.20
C HIS A 109 13.53 -5.74 3.22
N THR A 110 12.26 -5.52 3.53
CA THR A 110 11.51 -6.29 4.52
C THR A 110 10.86 -7.53 3.90
N PHE A 111 10.95 -8.70 4.53
CA PHE A 111 10.35 -9.94 4.03
C PHE A 111 9.89 -10.86 5.16
N CYS A 112 8.99 -11.77 4.84
CA CYS A 112 8.48 -12.78 5.77
C CYS A 112 9.58 -13.79 6.13
N LYS A 113 9.86 -13.99 7.43
CA LYS A 113 10.83 -14.99 7.90
C LYS A 113 10.41 -16.42 7.58
N THR A 114 9.11 -16.69 7.48
CA THR A 114 8.59 -18.04 7.23
C THR A 114 8.68 -18.46 5.77
N CYS A 115 8.29 -17.59 4.82
CA CYS A 115 8.20 -17.95 3.40
C CYS A 115 9.11 -17.13 2.47
N GLY A 116 9.90 -16.19 2.99
CA GLY A 116 10.85 -15.39 2.21
C GLY A 116 10.23 -14.30 1.33
N VAL A 117 8.89 -14.24 1.21
CA VAL A 117 8.21 -13.27 0.34
C VAL A 117 8.36 -11.85 0.89
N GLN A 118 8.80 -10.92 0.02
CA GLN A 118 8.82 -9.48 0.23
C GLN A 118 7.52 -8.88 -0.34
N SER A 119 6.49 -8.79 0.50
CA SER A 119 5.20 -8.25 0.07
C SER A 119 5.16 -6.72 0.09
N PHE A 120 6.01 -6.09 0.91
CA PHE A 120 6.27 -4.65 0.91
C PHE A 120 7.69 -4.39 1.40
N TYR A 121 8.22 -3.20 1.15
CA TYR A 121 9.52 -2.76 1.66
C TYR A 121 9.60 -1.22 1.70
N THR A 122 10.61 -0.67 2.37
CA THR A 122 10.88 0.78 2.31
C THR A 122 11.91 1.06 1.20
N PRO A 123 11.55 1.74 0.10
CA PRO A 123 12.46 2.03 -1.00
C PRO A 123 13.47 3.14 -0.65
N ARG A 124 14.63 3.15 -1.32
CA ARG A 124 15.65 4.22 -1.16
C ARG A 124 15.12 5.60 -1.59
N SER A 125 14.25 5.64 -2.59
CA SER A 125 13.69 6.88 -3.14
C SER A 125 12.67 7.55 -2.22
N ASN A 126 11.95 6.75 -1.42
CA ASN A 126 10.82 7.17 -0.59
C ASN A 126 10.93 6.52 0.79
N PRO A 127 11.87 6.97 1.64
CA PRO A 127 12.08 6.40 2.98
C PRO A 127 10.91 6.63 3.95
N ASP A 128 10.00 7.53 3.58
CA ASP A 128 8.74 7.95 4.21
C ASP A 128 7.53 7.18 3.69
N GLY A 129 7.72 6.23 2.76
CA GLY A 129 6.66 5.43 2.18
C GLY A 129 6.99 3.95 2.10
N TYR A 130 6.10 3.21 1.45
CA TYR A 130 6.27 1.78 1.20
C TYR A 130 6.16 1.48 -0.29
N GLY A 131 7.07 0.63 -0.77
CA GLY A 131 6.95 -0.05 -2.05
C GLY A 131 6.17 -1.35 -1.84
N ILE A 132 5.02 -1.49 -2.50
CA ILE A 132 4.15 -2.66 -2.41
C ILE A 132 4.34 -3.54 -3.63
N ALA A 133 4.58 -4.83 -3.42
CA ALA A 133 4.67 -5.79 -4.51
C ALA A 133 3.25 -6.10 -5.04
N PRO A 134 2.92 -5.77 -6.30
CA PRO A 134 1.55 -5.89 -6.81
C PRO A 134 1.06 -7.34 -6.86
N HIS A 135 1.97 -8.30 -7.05
CA HIS A 135 1.66 -9.73 -7.03
C HIS A 135 1.42 -10.31 -5.62
N CYS A 136 1.55 -9.48 -4.58
CA CYS A 136 1.24 -9.83 -3.19
C CYS A 136 -0.08 -9.21 -2.69
N LEU A 137 -0.80 -8.50 -3.56
CA LEU A 137 -2.17 -8.07 -3.29
C LEU A 137 -3.13 -9.24 -3.47
N ASP A 138 -4.19 -9.28 -2.66
CA ASP A 138 -5.31 -10.19 -2.91
C ASP A 138 -6.10 -9.71 -4.14
N GLU A 139 -6.80 -10.64 -4.79
CA GLU A 139 -7.58 -10.36 -5.99
C GLU A 139 -8.78 -9.43 -5.70
N GLY A 140 -9.18 -8.65 -6.72
CA GLY A 140 -10.50 -8.00 -6.77
C GLY A 140 -10.52 -6.48 -6.75
N THR A 141 -9.41 -5.80 -6.43
CA THR A 141 -9.39 -4.33 -6.30
C THR A 141 -8.46 -3.63 -7.31
N VAL A 142 -7.55 -4.36 -7.94
CA VAL A 142 -6.69 -3.82 -9.01
C VAL A 142 -7.41 -3.97 -10.35
N ASN A 143 -7.67 -2.85 -11.01
CA ASN A 143 -8.32 -2.78 -12.32
C ASN A 143 -7.30 -2.83 -13.46
N LYS A 144 -6.21 -2.07 -13.33
CA LYS A 144 -5.17 -1.98 -14.36
C LYS A 144 -3.79 -1.84 -13.73
N VAL A 145 -2.78 -2.40 -14.39
CA VAL A 145 -1.37 -2.22 -14.04
C VAL A 145 -0.64 -1.56 -15.19
N THR A 146 0.05 -0.46 -14.91
CA THR A 146 1.04 0.15 -15.82
C THR A 146 2.44 -0.12 -15.30
N VAL A 147 3.40 -0.36 -16.17
CA VAL A 147 4.78 -0.67 -15.78
C VAL A 147 5.74 0.34 -16.39
N GLU A 148 6.57 0.94 -15.55
CA GLU A 148 7.66 1.85 -15.93
C GLU A 148 9.00 1.21 -15.57
N ALA A 149 9.90 1.10 -16.55
CA ALA A 149 11.24 0.58 -16.33
C ALA A 149 12.15 1.66 -15.72
N ILE A 150 12.92 1.30 -14.70
CA ILE A 150 13.89 2.18 -14.03
C ILE A 150 15.30 1.60 -14.15
N ASN A 151 16.23 2.43 -14.64
CA ASN A 151 17.65 2.07 -14.69
C ASN A 151 18.33 2.24 -13.32
N GLY A 152 18.11 1.29 -12.43
CA GLY A 152 18.72 1.26 -11.10
C GLY A 152 20.22 0.93 -11.07
N LYS A 153 20.83 0.51 -12.20
CA LYS A 153 22.30 0.37 -12.30
C LYS A 153 23.01 1.72 -12.30
N GLU A 154 22.36 2.76 -12.81
CA GLU A 154 22.85 4.14 -12.84
C GLU A 154 21.95 5.06 -11.99
N TRP A 155 21.72 4.67 -10.73
CA TRP A 155 20.72 5.28 -9.85
C TRP A 155 20.80 6.82 -9.78
N GLU A 156 22.00 7.37 -9.64
CA GLU A 156 22.24 8.81 -9.51
C GLU A 156 21.82 9.58 -10.78
N LYS A 157 21.92 8.96 -11.95
CA LYS A 157 21.40 9.52 -13.21
C LYS A 157 19.89 9.34 -13.33
N ALA A 158 19.39 8.15 -13.00
CA ALA A 158 17.98 7.80 -13.10
C ALA A 158 17.09 8.70 -12.21
N VAL A 159 17.48 8.96 -10.96
CA VAL A 159 16.69 9.81 -10.05
C VAL A 159 16.61 11.26 -10.52
N LYS A 160 17.64 11.76 -11.22
CA LYS A 160 17.59 13.10 -11.83
C LYS A 160 16.64 13.16 -13.02
N ALA A 161 16.54 12.07 -13.78
CA ALA A 161 15.69 11.98 -14.97
C ALA A 161 14.22 11.68 -14.66
N HIS A 162 13.93 11.03 -13.51
CA HIS A 162 12.58 10.67 -13.08
C HIS A 162 12.19 11.41 -11.79
N PRO A 163 11.87 12.73 -11.85
CA PRO A 163 11.49 13.49 -10.66
C PRO A 163 10.19 13.01 -10.00
N THR A 164 9.33 12.31 -10.74
CA THR A 164 8.02 11.82 -10.30
C THR A 164 8.10 10.76 -9.20
N ILE A 165 9.16 9.93 -9.17
CA ILE A 165 9.25 8.84 -8.19
C ILE A 165 9.25 9.34 -6.74
N ARG A 166 9.87 10.51 -6.49
CA ARG A 166 9.90 11.12 -5.16
C ARG A 166 8.54 11.67 -4.74
N ALA A 167 7.70 12.09 -5.69
CA ALA A 167 6.37 12.61 -5.39
C ALA A 167 5.39 11.51 -4.97
N MET A 168 5.67 10.23 -5.26
CA MET A 168 4.75 9.11 -4.99
C MET A 168 4.51 8.82 -3.51
N SER A 169 5.34 9.33 -2.60
CA SER A 169 5.12 9.20 -1.14
C SER A 169 4.63 10.48 -0.47
N ASN A 170 4.45 11.56 -1.24
CA ASN A 170 3.77 12.75 -0.74
C ASN A 170 2.25 12.45 -0.66
N PRO A 171 1.59 12.80 0.46
CA PRO A 171 0.14 12.67 0.59
C PRO A 171 -0.63 13.44 -0.48
#